data_AF-A0AAV1B7D6-F1
#
_entry.id   AF-A0AAV1B7D6-F1
#
_cell.length_a   1.000
_cell.length_b   1.000
_cell.length_c   1.000
_cell.angle_alpha   90.00
_cell.angle_beta   90.00
_cell.angle_gamma   90.00
#
_symmetry.space_group_name_H-M   'P 1'
#
loop_
_entity.id
_entity.type
_entity.pdbx_description
1 polymer ?
#
loop_
_entity_poly.entity_id
_entity_poly.type
_entity_poly.pdbx_seq_one_letter_code
_entity_poly.pdbx_strand_id
1 'polypeptide(L)'
;MKEPWPSAGGYKYPLLPEGQSWFTEEDLATYGALYEKLGFRIALQVPYRSFGEDFNLPDPVVKLPALLIMGGKDYVFKFPRIEDLTKGEKAKEFVPNLEITFIPEGTHFVQEQFPKQVNQFILAFLAKHV
;
A
#
# COMPACT_ATOMS: atom_id res chain seq x y z
N MET A 1 -14.84 -8.39 -37.41
CA MET A 1 -14.55 -9.25 -36.25
C MET A 1 -13.26 -8.75 -35.65
N LYS A 2 -13.29 -8.22 -34.42
CA LYS A 2 -12.07 -7.84 -33.68
C LYS A 2 -11.47 -9.15 -33.14
N GLU A 3 -10.17 -9.31 -33.30
CA GLU A 3 -9.44 -10.49 -32.83
C GLU A 3 -9.76 -10.77 -31.35
N PRO A 4 -9.93 -12.05 -30.96
CA PRO A 4 -10.17 -12.41 -29.57
C PRO A 4 -8.94 -12.06 -28.71
N TRP A 5 -9.19 -11.70 -27.46
CA TRP A 5 -8.14 -11.53 -26.45
C TRP A 5 -7.27 -12.78 -26.39
N PRO A 6 -5.92 -12.66 -26.32
CA PRO A 6 -5.06 -13.82 -26.20
C PRO A 6 -5.37 -14.55 -24.90
N SER A 7 -5.49 -15.87 -24.98
CA SER A 7 -5.65 -16.74 -23.82
C SER A 7 -4.48 -16.55 -22.85
N ALA A 8 -4.77 -16.65 -21.55
CA ALA A 8 -3.88 -16.33 -20.44
C ALA A 8 -2.57 -17.15 -20.35
N GLY A 9 -2.26 -18.00 -21.34
CA GLY A 9 -1.12 -18.91 -21.34
C GLY A 9 0.17 -18.37 -21.98
N GLY A 10 0.22 -17.11 -22.41
CA GLY A 10 1.36 -16.56 -23.18
C GLY A 10 2.21 -15.51 -22.48
N TYR A 11 1.74 -14.92 -21.38
CA TYR A 11 2.57 -14.01 -20.60
C TYR A 11 3.51 -14.85 -19.75
N LYS A 12 4.78 -14.93 -20.15
CA LYS A 12 5.84 -15.12 -19.16
C LYS A 12 5.77 -13.91 -18.25
N TYR A 13 5.02 -14.02 -17.15
CA TYR A 13 5.21 -13.13 -16.03
C TYR A 13 6.71 -13.12 -15.78
N PRO A 14 7.39 -11.96 -15.72
CA PRO A 14 8.75 -11.96 -15.20
C PRO A 14 8.64 -12.68 -13.87
N LEU A 15 9.28 -13.84 -13.77
CA LEU A 15 9.43 -14.54 -12.51
C LEU A 15 9.86 -13.47 -11.52
N LEU A 16 9.20 -13.42 -10.35
CA LEU A 16 9.66 -12.56 -9.26
C LEU A 16 11.18 -12.72 -9.19
N PRO A 17 11.96 -11.63 -9.16
CA PRO A 17 13.41 -11.73 -9.21
C PRO A 17 13.85 -12.79 -8.21
N GLU A 18 14.52 -13.84 -8.71
CA GLU A 18 14.97 -14.97 -7.89
C GLU A 18 15.68 -14.41 -6.67
N GLY A 19 15.17 -14.70 -5.46
CA GLY A 19 15.77 -14.24 -4.21
C GLY A 19 14.92 -13.33 -3.32
N GLN A 20 13.64 -13.10 -3.63
CA GLN A 20 12.74 -12.37 -2.73
C GLN A 20 12.33 -13.27 -1.53
N SER A 21 13.18 -13.37 -0.51
CA SER A 21 13.02 -14.33 0.60
C SER A 21 11.78 -14.13 1.49
N TRP A 22 11.07 -13.00 1.35
CA TRP A 22 9.91 -12.65 2.17
C TRP A 22 8.55 -12.99 1.54
N PHE A 23 8.52 -13.46 0.28
CA PHE A 23 7.29 -13.81 -0.43
C PHE A 23 7.43 -15.16 -1.11
N THR A 24 6.65 -16.15 -0.67
CA THR A 24 6.76 -17.54 -1.11
C THR A 24 5.76 -17.88 -2.22
N GLU A 25 5.95 -19.02 -2.88
CA GLU A 25 4.96 -19.56 -3.84
C GLU A 25 3.61 -19.88 -3.17
N GLU A 26 3.62 -20.24 -1.87
CA GLU A 26 2.39 -20.46 -1.11
C GLU A 26 1.63 -19.16 -0.87
N ASP A 27 2.34 -18.07 -0.56
CA ASP A 27 1.73 -16.74 -0.44
C ASP A 27 1.11 -16.33 -1.79
N LEU A 28 1.86 -16.47 -2.89
CA LEU A 28 1.37 -16.17 -4.24
C LEU A 28 0.12 -16.98 -4.59
N ALA A 29 0.14 -18.29 -4.33
CA ALA A 29 -1.01 -19.17 -4.58
C ALA A 29 -2.23 -18.77 -3.74
N THR A 30 -2.02 -18.35 -2.49
CA THR A 30 -3.07 -17.88 -1.59
C THR A 30 -3.73 -16.61 -2.11
N TYR A 31 -2.94 -15.59 -2.49
CA TYR A 31 -3.48 -14.37 -3.12
C TYR A 31 -4.18 -14.70 -4.44
N GLY A 32 -3.57 -15.55 -5.28
CA GLY A 32 -4.13 -15.98 -6.57
C GLY A 32 -5.52 -16.59 -6.43
N ALA A 33 -5.69 -17.57 -5.53
CA ALA A 33 -6.97 -18.23 -5.29
C ALA A 33 -8.07 -17.26 -4.82
N LEU A 34 -7.71 -16.25 -4.00
CA LEU A 34 -8.67 -15.22 -3.56
C LEU A 34 -9.15 -14.35 -4.72
N TYR A 35 -8.24 -13.95 -5.62
CA TYR A 35 -8.59 -13.16 -6.80
C TYR A 35 -9.30 -13.96 -7.89
N GLU A 36 -9.01 -15.26 -8.04
CA GLU A 36 -9.79 -16.14 -8.93
C GLU A 36 -11.26 -16.24 -8.48
N LYS A 37 -11.48 -16.33 -7.17
CA LYS A 37 -12.83 -16.41 -6.59
C LYS A 37 -13.61 -15.09 -6.69
N LEU A 38 -12.96 -13.97 -6.36
CA LEU A 38 -13.64 -12.67 -6.19
C LEU A 38 -13.52 -11.74 -7.41
N GLY A 39 -12.57 -12.02 -8.30
CA GLY A 39 -12.14 -11.12 -9.35
C GLY A 39 -11.52 -9.82 -8.84
N PHE A 40 -11.16 -8.93 -9.76
CA PHE A 40 -10.52 -7.64 -9.43
C PHE A 40 -11.50 -6.48 -9.29
N ARG A 41 -12.81 -6.69 -9.48
CA ARG A 41 -13.79 -5.60 -9.49
C ARG A 41 -13.78 -4.80 -8.19
N ILE A 42 -13.65 -5.50 -7.05
CA ILE A 42 -13.65 -4.89 -5.71
C ILE A 42 -12.31 -4.21 -5.44
N ALA A 43 -11.19 -4.89 -5.71
CA ALA A 43 -9.85 -4.31 -5.51
C ALA A 43 -9.59 -3.05 -6.35
N LEU A 44 -10.24 -2.94 -7.51
CA LEU A 44 -10.17 -1.73 -8.36
C LEU A 44 -11.17 -0.64 -7.95
N GLN A 45 -12.08 -0.90 -7.00
CA GLN A 45 -13.09 0.09 -6.63
C GLN A 45 -12.46 1.29 -5.92
N VAL A 46 -11.66 1.03 -4.88
CA VAL A 46 -10.97 2.05 -4.09
C VAL A 46 -9.46 1.83 -4.17
N PRO A 47 -8.65 2.86 -4.46
CA PRO A 47 -9.05 4.22 -4.79
C PRO A 47 -9.37 4.43 -6.28
N TYR A 48 -9.07 3.48 -7.18
CA TYR A 48 -8.97 3.76 -8.62
C TYR A 48 -10.28 4.20 -9.30
N ARG A 49 -11.41 3.55 -9.02
CA ARG A 49 -12.71 3.92 -9.63
C ARG A 49 -13.44 5.02 -8.86
N SER A 50 -13.10 5.21 -7.60
CA SER A 50 -13.67 6.23 -6.72
C SER A 50 -12.80 7.48 -6.58
N PHE A 51 -11.68 7.60 -7.31
CA PHE A 51 -10.68 8.66 -7.06
C PHE A 51 -11.24 10.08 -7.24
N GLY A 52 -12.25 10.24 -8.11
CA GLY A 52 -12.93 11.51 -8.35
C GLY A 52 -14.26 11.66 -7.61
N GLU A 53 -14.63 10.70 -6.75
CA GLU A 53 -15.85 10.81 -5.96
C GLU A 53 -15.63 11.80 -4.81
N ASP A 54 -16.55 12.74 -4.65
CA ASP A 54 -16.58 13.63 -3.49
C ASP A 54 -17.42 12.98 -2.38
N PHE A 55 -16.78 12.73 -1.24
CA PHE A 55 -17.43 12.12 -0.08
C PHE A 55 -18.16 13.15 0.80
N ASN A 56 -18.12 14.45 0.47
CA ASN A 56 -18.78 15.55 1.20
C ASN A 56 -18.53 15.49 2.73
N LEU A 57 -17.28 15.24 3.13
CA LEU A 57 -16.90 15.15 4.53
C LEU A 57 -16.95 16.55 5.18
N PRO A 58 -17.75 16.76 6.25
CA PRO A 58 -17.90 18.07 6.88
C PRO A 58 -16.64 18.53 7.63
N ASP A 59 -15.84 17.58 8.14
CA ASP A 59 -14.52 17.84 8.75
C ASP A 59 -13.55 16.72 8.30
N PRO A 60 -12.63 16.99 7.37
CA PRO A 60 -11.69 15.99 6.86
C PRO A 60 -10.49 15.77 7.81
N VAL A 61 -10.42 16.48 8.95
CA VAL A 61 -9.26 16.43 9.85
C VAL A 61 -9.34 15.24 10.80
N VAL A 62 -8.31 14.39 10.75
CA VAL A 62 -8.14 13.27 11.68
C VAL A 62 -7.42 13.78 12.93
N LYS A 63 -8.16 13.92 14.03
CA LYS A 63 -7.66 14.46 15.32
C LYS A 63 -6.97 13.42 16.20
N LEU A 64 -7.23 12.13 15.97
CA LEU A 64 -6.61 11.05 16.72
C LEU A 64 -5.12 10.91 16.36
N PRO A 65 -4.27 10.39 17.27
CA PRO A 65 -2.92 9.99 16.92
C PRO A 65 -2.94 9.01 15.75
N ALA A 66 -2.05 9.21 14.78
CA ALA A 66 -1.92 8.34 13.62
C ALA A 66 -0.45 8.01 13.36
N LEU A 67 -0.18 6.79 12.88
CA LEU A 67 1.13 6.35 12.45
C LEU A 67 1.10 6.01 10.97
N LEU A 68 1.97 6.65 10.18
CA LEU A 68 2.25 6.28 8.80
C LEU A 68 3.62 5.59 8.73
N ILE A 69 3.64 4.34 8.26
CA ILE A 69 4.86 3.57 8.03
C ILE A 69 5.04 3.42 6.52
N MET A 70 6.18 3.87 5.98
CA MET A 70 6.44 3.87 4.54
C MET A 70 7.75 3.16 4.19
N GLY A 71 7.77 2.46 3.06
CA GLY A 71 9.03 2.03 2.44
C GLY A 71 9.73 3.20 1.75
N GLY A 72 11.02 3.40 2.01
CA GLY A 72 11.81 4.49 1.41
C GLY A 72 11.94 4.41 -0.11
N LYS A 73 11.77 3.21 -0.68
CA LYS A 73 11.79 2.91 -2.12
C LYS A 73 10.40 2.63 -2.69
N ASP A 74 9.33 3.00 -1.99
CA ASP A 74 7.97 2.85 -2.50
C ASP A 74 7.79 3.65 -3.81
N TYR A 75 7.22 3.00 -4.84
CA TYR A 75 6.95 3.63 -6.12
C TYR A 75 5.90 4.74 -6.01
N VAL A 76 5.11 4.78 -4.93
CA VAL A 76 4.11 5.82 -4.70
C VAL A 76 4.69 7.23 -4.69
N PHE A 77 5.97 7.38 -4.33
CA PHE A 77 6.68 8.69 -4.41
C PHE A 77 6.86 9.20 -5.85
N LYS A 78 6.67 8.35 -6.87
CA LYS A 78 6.69 8.77 -8.28
C LYS A 78 5.44 9.56 -8.65
N PHE A 79 4.37 9.52 -7.84
CA PHE A 79 3.18 10.31 -8.10
C PHE A 79 3.34 11.73 -7.55
N PRO A 80 2.91 12.76 -8.30
CA PRO A 80 3.00 14.14 -7.86
C PRO A 80 2.34 14.37 -6.49
N ARG A 81 2.94 15.24 -5.67
CA ARG A 81 2.43 15.69 -4.36
C ARG A 81 2.40 14.63 -3.24
N ILE A 82 2.73 13.36 -3.51
CA ILE A 82 2.81 12.34 -2.45
C ILE A 82 3.96 12.62 -1.49
N GLU A 83 5.12 13.05 -2.00
CA GLU A 83 6.25 13.40 -1.12
C GLU A 83 5.90 14.56 -0.19
N ASP A 84 5.18 15.58 -0.67
CA ASP A 84 4.73 16.69 0.18
C ASP A 84 3.83 16.23 1.33
N LEU A 85 2.99 15.23 1.09
CA LEU A 85 2.03 14.66 2.06
C LEU A 85 2.66 13.64 3.01
N THR A 86 3.87 13.18 2.74
CA THR A 86 4.50 12.09 3.52
C THR A 86 5.83 12.51 4.14
N LYS A 87 6.53 13.47 3.57
CA LYS A 87 7.81 14.01 4.07
C LYS A 87 7.71 15.49 4.45
N GLY A 88 6.63 16.17 4.05
CA GLY A 88 6.40 17.59 4.35
C GLY A 88 5.38 17.80 5.48
N GLU A 89 5.25 19.06 5.90
CA GLU A 89 4.30 19.47 6.95
C GLU A 89 2.83 19.46 6.48
N LYS A 90 2.56 19.37 5.16
CA LYS A 90 1.20 19.39 4.61
C LYS A 90 0.32 18.25 5.15
N ALA A 91 0.93 17.12 5.49
CA ALA A 91 0.23 16.00 6.12
C ALA A 91 -0.48 16.41 7.42
N LYS A 92 0.16 17.31 8.20
CA LYS A 92 -0.34 17.77 9.50
C LYS A 92 -1.51 18.73 9.40
N GLU A 93 -1.76 19.33 8.23
CA GLU A 93 -2.98 20.11 7.99
C GLU A 93 -4.23 19.23 8.11
N PHE A 94 -4.13 17.95 7.71
CA PHE A 94 -5.22 16.97 7.76
C PHE A 94 -5.10 16.02 8.95
N VAL A 95 -3.88 15.74 9.42
CA VAL A 95 -3.62 14.81 10.53
C VAL A 95 -2.60 15.44 11.49
N PRO A 96 -3.02 16.37 12.38
CA PRO A 96 -2.09 17.15 13.20
C PRO A 96 -1.19 16.30 14.11
N ASN A 97 -1.69 15.14 14.55
CA ASN A 97 -1.01 14.21 15.45
C ASN A 97 -0.39 13.02 14.68
N LEU A 98 0.08 13.26 13.45
CA LEU A 98 0.69 12.24 12.60
C LEU A 98 2.16 12.02 12.98
N GLU A 99 2.50 10.77 13.26
CA GLU A 99 3.86 10.25 13.31
C GLU A 99 4.17 9.53 12.00
N ILE A 100 5.34 9.80 11.41
CA ILE A 100 5.76 9.17 10.16
C ILE A 100 7.11 8.50 10.39
N THR A 101 7.21 7.24 9.97
CA THR A 101 8.47 6.49 9.98
C THR A 101 8.72 5.83 8.63
N PHE A 102 10.00 5.71 8.29
CA PHE A 102 10.43 5.14 7.02
C PHE A 102 11.34 3.93 7.26
N ILE A 103 11.16 2.89 6.46
CA ILE A 103 12.14 1.80 6.32
C ILE A 103 12.90 2.07 5.02
N PRO A 104 14.17 2.53 5.05
CA PRO A 104 14.87 3.02 3.86
C PRO A 104 14.89 2.03 2.68
N GLU A 105 15.03 0.75 2.98
CA GLU A 105 15.08 -0.33 1.98
C GLU A 105 13.70 -0.90 1.63
N GLY A 106 12.65 -0.50 2.35
CA GLY A 106 11.27 -0.91 2.11
C GLY A 106 10.72 -0.40 0.78
N THR A 107 9.91 -1.21 0.12
CA THR A 107 9.12 -0.84 -1.06
C THR A 107 7.64 -0.75 -0.67
N HIS A 108 6.73 -0.97 -1.61
CA HIS A 108 5.28 -0.82 -1.40
C HIS A 108 4.68 -1.78 -0.38
N PHE A 109 5.19 -3.01 -0.31
CA PHE A 109 4.72 -4.05 0.61
C PHE A 109 5.62 -4.12 1.85
N VAL A 110 5.92 -2.96 2.45
CA VAL A 110 6.90 -2.82 3.54
C VAL A 110 6.58 -3.71 4.75
N GLN A 111 5.29 -3.95 5.02
CA GLN A 111 4.81 -4.82 6.10
C GLN A 111 5.14 -6.31 5.87
N GLU A 112 5.17 -6.77 4.63
CA GLU A 112 5.53 -8.14 4.28
C GLU A 112 7.05 -8.29 4.15
N GLN A 113 7.74 -7.23 3.68
CA GLN A 113 9.19 -7.19 3.55
C GLN A 113 9.93 -7.14 4.89
N PHE A 114 9.45 -6.31 5.81
CA PHE A 114 10.11 -6.02 7.08
C PHE A 114 9.14 -6.20 8.27
N PRO A 115 8.49 -7.37 8.41
CA PRO A 115 7.39 -7.56 9.36
C PRO A 115 7.82 -7.31 10.81
N LYS A 116 9.04 -7.72 11.18
CA LYS A 116 9.59 -7.49 12.53
C LYS A 116 9.70 -6.01 12.86
N GLN A 117 10.21 -5.21 11.93
CA GLN A 117 10.44 -3.78 12.14
C GLN A 117 9.10 -3.02 12.13
N VAL A 118 8.19 -3.36 11.22
CA VAL A 118 6.83 -2.81 11.19
C VAL A 118 6.08 -3.11 12.48
N ASN A 119 6.14 -4.36 12.97
CA ASN A 119 5.51 -4.74 14.24
C ASN A 119 6.08 -3.96 15.43
N GLN A 120 7.40 -3.72 15.47
CA GLN A 120 8.03 -2.90 16.50
C GLN A 120 7.50 -1.46 16.49
N PHE A 121 7.35 -0.85 15.31
CA PHE A 121 6.78 0.49 15.20
C PHE A 121 5.33 0.55 15.68
N ILE A 122 4.51 -0.42 15.29
CA ILE A 122 3.11 -0.50 15.73
C ILE A 122 3.04 -0.65 17.26
N LEU A 123 3.79 -1.57 17.85
CA LEU A 123 3.80 -1.79 19.29
C LEU A 123 4.30 -0.56 20.06
N ALA A 124 5.35 0.10 19.57
CA ALA A 124 5.88 1.32 20.19
C ALA A 124 4.87 2.48 20.14
N PHE A 125 4.16 2.63 19.01
CA PHE A 125 3.11 3.64 18.85
C PHE A 125 1.93 3.36 19.77
N LEU A 126 1.45 2.11 19.84
CA LEU A 126 0.36 1.74 20.73
C LEU A 126 0.73 1.95 22.20
N ALA A 127 1.93 1.55 22.63
CA ALA A 127 2.39 1.76 24.00
C ALA A 127 2.52 3.24 24.41
N LYS A 128 2.61 4.15 23.43
CA LYS A 128 2.69 5.60 23.66
C LYS A 128 1.31 6.27 23.75
N HIS A 129 0.31 5.73 23.06
CA HIS A 129 -1.00 6.38 22.86
C HIS A 129 -2.21 5.60 23.40
N VAL A 130 -1.99 4.41 23.97
CA VAL A 130 -2.99 3.56 24.66
C VAL A 130 -2.56 3.39 26.12
#